data_AF-A0A0C1IYW2-F1
#
_entry.id   AF-A0A0C1IYW2-F1
#
_cell.length_a   1.000
_cell.length_b   1.000
_cell.length_c   1.000
_cell.angle_alpha   90.00
_cell.angle_beta   90.00
_cell.angle_gamma   90.00
#
_symmetry.space_group_name_H-M   'P 1'
#
loop_
_entity.id
_entity.type
_entity.pdbx_description
1 polymer ?
#
loop_
_entity_poly.entity_id
_entity_poly.type
_entity_poly.pdbx_seq_one_letter_code
_entity_poly.pdbx_strand_id
1 'polypeptide(L)'
;MHDLKKLVKELFEQESLVRSLDKEIKNTRAQYHHLILKNSEKIYSDQEMINIYSIHEKLVELESRQEAFNNRTIEIKSFLCSLVKPLNGGRWIHETDDFMHPKLEFWIEDDELKYARLNGRSYD
;
A
#
# COMPACT_ATOMS: atom_id res chain seq x y z
N MET A 1 4.36 9.44 23.05
CA MET A 1 4.59 9.92 21.68
C MET A 1 5.06 8.70 20.87
N HIS A 2 4.12 7.87 20.40
CA HIS A 2 4.50 6.73 19.56
C HIS A 2 5.10 7.27 18.26
N ASP A 3 6.23 6.69 17.92
CA ASP A 3 7.28 7.28 17.09
C ASP A 3 6.78 7.40 15.64
N LEU A 4 6.44 8.62 15.21
CA LEU A 4 5.94 8.92 13.85
C LEU A 4 6.84 8.30 12.77
N LYS A 5 8.15 8.27 13.03
CA LYS A 5 9.15 7.62 12.18
C LYS A 5 8.87 6.13 11.97
N LYS A 6 8.40 5.41 13.00
CA LYS A 6 8.03 4.00 12.91
C LYS A 6 6.79 3.79 12.03
N LEU A 7 5.78 4.65 12.16
CA LEU A 7 4.56 4.57 11.33
C LEU A 7 4.85 4.86 9.86
N VAL A 8 5.71 5.86 9.58
CA VAL A 8 6.14 6.15 8.20
C VAL A 8 6.98 4.99 7.64
N LYS A 9 7.88 4.40 8.43
CA LYS A 9 8.65 3.21 8.01
C LYS A 9 7.73 2.03 7.72
N GLU A 10 6.77 1.78 8.60
CA GLU A 10 5.76 0.73 8.44
C GLU A 10 4.96 0.95 7.15
N LEU A 11 4.53 2.18 6.86
CA LEU A 11 3.83 2.51 5.61
C LEU A 11 4.61 2.07 4.37
N PHE A 12 5.90 2.41 4.28
CA PHE A 12 6.75 2.01 3.16
C PHE A 12 6.95 0.50 3.08
N GLU A 13 7.09 -0.18 4.22
CA GLU A 13 7.19 -1.64 4.27
C GLU A 13 5.89 -2.29 3.74
N GLN A 14 4.72 -1.79 4.15
CA GLN A 14 3.42 -2.27 3.67
C GLN A 14 3.25 -2.04 2.15
N GLU A 15 3.56 -0.85 1.65
CA GLU A 15 3.47 -0.55 0.21
C GLU A 15 4.44 -1.40 -0.62
N SER A 16 5.65 -1.66 -0.10
CA SER A 16 6.60 -2.57 -0.76
C SER A 16 6.10 -4.01 -0.78
N LEU A 17 5.45 -4.48 0.29
CA LEU A 17 4.87 -5.82 0.35
C LEU A 17 3.72 -5.97 -0.65
N VAL A 18 2.83 -4.98 -0.75
CA VAL A 18 1.75 -4.96 -1.75
C VAL A 18 2.29 -5.07 -3.17
N ARG A 19 3.31 -4.26 -3.52
CA ARG A 19 3.95 -4.31 -4.84
C ARG A 19 4.62 -5.66 -5.12
N SER A 20 5.20 -6.30 -4.11
CA SER A 20 5.81 -7.63 -4.26
C SER A 20 4.77 -8.71 -4.55
N LEU A 21 3.59 -8.62 -3.94
CA LEU A 21 2.48 -9.55 -4.15
C LEU A 21 1.80 -9.37 -5.51
N ASP A 22 1.79 -8.15 -6.07
CA ASP A 22 1.17 -7.88 -7.38
C ASP A 22 1.67 -8.80 -8.49
N LYS A 23 2.98 -9.06 -8.53
CA LYS A 23 3.57 -9.93 -9.54
C LYS A 23 3.15 -11.38 -9.33
N GLU A 24 3.11 -11.84 -8.08
CA GLU A 24 2.71 -13.22 -7.77
C GLU A 24 1.22 -13.44 -8.08
N ILE A 25 0.34 -12.52 -7.67
CA ILE A 25 -1.09 -12.54 -7.96
C ILE A 25 -1.33 -12.57 -9.47
N LYS A 26 -0.65 -11.70 -10.25
CA LYS A 26 -0.77 -11.69 -11.71
C LYS A 26 -0.38 -13.03 -12.34
N ASN A 27 0.72 -13.62 -11.89
CA ASN A 27 1.18 -14.91 -12.40
C ASN A 27 0.22 -16.05 -12.05
N THR A 28 -0.22 -16.14 -10.79
CA THR A 28 -1.15 -17.17 -10.33
C THR A 28 -2.52 -17.02 -10.98
N ARG A 29 -3.00 -15.79 -11.17
CA ARG A 29 -4.24 -15.50 -11.90
C ARG A 29 -4.14 -15.91 -13.37
N ALA A 30 -3.02 -15.62 -14.04
CA ALA A 30 -2.79 -16.07 -15.41
C ALA A 30 -2.75 -17.60 -15.52
N GLN A 31 -2.12 -18.27 -14.55
CA GLN A 31 -2.09 -19.74 -14.46
C GLN A 31 -3.50 -20.32 -14.27
N TYR A 32 -4.29 -19.76 -13.36
CA TYR A 32 -5.67 -20.16 -13.12
C TYR A 32 -6.54 -20.00 -14.38
N HIS A 33 -6.48 -18.82 -15.01
CA HIS A 33 -7.22 -18.57 -16.25
C HIS A 33 -6.79 -19.46 -17.39
N HIS A 34 -5.50 -19.77 -17.53
CA HIS A 34 -5.03 -20.69 -18.56
C HIS A 34 -5.64 -22.08 -18.39
N LEU A 35 -5.72 -22.58 -17.16
CA LEU A 35 -6.31 -23.90 -16.87
C LEU A 35 -7.80 -23.97 -17.21
N ILE A 36 -8.54 -22.89 -16.94
CA ILE A 36 -9.99 -22.82 -17.15
C ILE A 36 -10.36 -22.48 -18.60
N LEU A 37 -9.72 -21.47 -19.19
CA LEU A 37 -10.12 -20.91 -20.49
C LEU A 37 -9.64 -21.76 -21.67
N LYS A 38 -8.53 -22.50 -21.55
CA LYS A 38 -8.11 -23.41 -22.63
C LYS A 38 -8.98 -24.65 -22.77
N ASN A 39 -9.90 -24.88 -21.82
CA ASN A 39 -10.60 -26.15 -21.65
C ASN A 39 -12.12 -25.95 -21.42
N SER A 40 -12.71 -24.86 -21.93
CA SER A 40 -14.12 -24.50 -21.66
C SER A 40 -15.16 -25.54 -22.09
N GLU A 41 -14.81 -26.46 -22.99
CA GLU A 41 -15.66 -27.58 -23.44
C GLU A 41 -15.19 -28.95 -22.92
N LYS A 42 -14.12 -28.99 -22.11
CA LYS A 42 -13.51 -30.22 -21.63
C LYS A 42 -14.13 -30.65 -20.29
N ILE A 43 -14.47 -31.92 -20.18
CA ILE A 43 -14.73 -32.56 -18.88
C ILE A 43 -13.38 -32.73 -18.18
N TYR A 44 -13.17 -32.00 -17.09
CA TYR A 44 -11.97 -32.13 -16.27
C TYR A 44 -11.97 -33.48 -15.55
N SER A 45 -10.81 -34.13 -15.52
CA SER A 45 -10.58 -35.24 -14.60
C SER A 45 -10.56 -34.76 -13.15
N ASP A 46 -10.81 -35.66 -12.19
CA ASP A 46 -10.75 -35.36 -10.76
C ASP A 46 -9.41 -34.72 -10.35
N GLN A 47 -8.30 -35.19 -10.93
CA GLN A 47 -6.97 -34.63 -10.67
C GLN A 47 -6.82 -33.20 -11.21
N GLU A 48 -7.38 -32.90 -12.38
CA GLU A 48 -7.38 -31.54 -12.93
C GLU A 48 -8.24 -30.60 -12.09
N MET A 49 -9.39 -31.08 -11.60
CA MET A 49 -10.25 -30.31 -10.68
C MET A 49 -9.53 -29.97 -9.38
N ILE A 50 -8.83 -30.95 -8.77
CA ILE A 50 -8.02 -30.71 -7.56
C ILE A 50 -6.94 -29.67 -7.83
N ASN A 51 -6.26 -29.75 -8.98
CA ASN A 51 -5.21 -28.79 -9.33
C ASN A 51 -5.77 -27.38 -9.56
N ILE A 52 -6.90 -27.25 -10.25
CA ILE A 52 -7.57 -25.96 -10.46
C ILE A 52 -7.99 -25.35 -9.12
N TYR A 53 -8.57 -26.17 -8.25
CA TYR A 53 -9.00 -25.75 -6.92
C TYR A 53 -7.81 -25.29 -6.06
N SER A 54 -6.70 -26.04 -6.06
CA SER A 54 -5.49 -25.66 -5.32
C SER A 54 -4.90 -24.31 -5.79
N ILE A 55 -4.88 -24.07 -7.10
CA ILE A 55 -4.40 -22.79 -7.65
C ILE A 55 -5.36 -21.66 -7.33
N HIS A 56 -6.67 -21.93 -7.30
CA HIS A 56 -7.68 -20.97 -6.85
C HIS A 56 -7.50 -20.59 -5.39
N GLU A 57 -7.34 -21.57 -4.48
CA GLU A 57 -7.10 -21.31 -3.06
C GLU A 57 -5.84 -20.47 -2.87
N LYS A 58 -4.75 -20.78 -3.59
CA LYS A 58 -3.53 -19.98 -3.56
C LYS A 58 -3.80 -18.53 -4.00
N LEU A 59 -4.59 -18.33 -5.06
CA LEU A 59 -4.94 -17.00 -5.53
C LEU A 59 -5.72 -16.21 -4.47
N VAL A 60 -6.74 -16.85 -3.85
CA VAL A 60 -7.55 -16.25 -2.79
C VAL A 60 -6.70 -15.89 -1.58
N GLU A 61 -5.74 -16.74 -1.19
CA GLU A 61 -4.81 -16.46 -0.09
C GLU A 61 -3.95 -15.22 -0.40
N LEU A 62 -3.37 -15.15 -1.60
CA LEU A 62 -2.53 -14.02 -2.01
C LEU A 62 -3.33 -12.71 -2.06
N GLU A 63 -4.55 -12.74 -2.60
CA GLU A 63 -5.46 -11.58 -2.64
C GLU A 63 -5.86 -11.13 -1.22
N SER A 64 -6.16 -12.07 -0.32
CA SER A 64 -6.48 -11.77 1.08
C SER A 64 -5.29 -11.11 1.80
N ARG A 65 -4.06 -11.59 1.57
CA ARG A 65 -2.85 -10.98 2.13
C ARG A 65 -2.60 -9.57 1.58
N GLN A 66 -2.82 -9.36 0.29
CA GLN A 66 -2.74 -8.04 -0.33
C GLN A 66 -3.77 -7.08 0.28
N GLU A 67 -5.00 -7.53 0.47
CA GLU A 67 -6.05 -6.74 1.11
C GLU A 67 -5.69 -6.35 2.55
N ALA A 68 -5.13 -7.28 3.34
CA ALA A 68 -4.68 -6.98 4.70
C ALA A 68 -3.61 -5.87 4.75
N PHE A 69 -2.62 -5.91 3.85
CA PHE A 69 -1.61 -4.86 3.75
C PHE A 69 -2.17 -3.52 3.24
N ASN A 70 -3.14 -3.56 2.32
CA ASN A 70 -3.85 -2.36 1.87
C ASN A 70 -4.67 -1.72 2.99
N ASN A 71 -5.40 -2.52 3.76
CA ASN A 71 -6.18 -2.05 4.91
C ASN A 71 -5.25 -1.39 5.93
N ARG A 72 -4.11 -2.01 6.23
CA ARG A 72 -3.11 -1.41 7.12
C ARG A 72 -2.53 -0.11 6.58
N THR A 73 -2.27 -0.04 5.28
CA THR A 73 -1.82 1.19 4.59
C THR A 73 -2.85 2.31 4.74
N ILE A 74 -4.15 2.00 4.55
CA ILE A 74 -5.25 2.95 4.71
C ILE A 74 -5.34 3.44 6.16
N GLU A 75 -5.23 2.54 7.15
CA GLU A 75 -5.20 2.91 8.57
C GLU A 75 -4.08 3.88 8.89
N ILE A 76 -2.85 3.57 8.47
CA ILE A 76 -1.68 4.42 8.72
C ILE A 76 -1.84 5.78 8.02
N LYS A 77 -2.28 5.79 6.75
CA LYS A 77 -2.54 7.04 6.01
C LYS A 77 -3.62 7.89 6.69
N SER A 78 -4.73 7.27 7.09
CA SER A 78 -5.82 7.95 7.80
C SER A 78 -5.34 8.58 9.11
N PHE A 79 -4.54 7.83 9.88
CA PHE A 79 -3.93 8.35 11.11
C PHE A 79 -2.99 9.53 10.84
N LEU A 80 -2.06 9.39 9.89
CA LEU A 80 -1.15 10.47 9.50
C LEU A 80 -1.90 11.72 9.04
N CYS A 81 -2.93 11.57 8.20
CA CYS A 81 -3.78 12.67 7.77
C CYS A 81 -4.53 13.32 8.93
N SER A 82 -4.99 12.54 9.92
CA SER A 82 -5.67 13.08 11.11
C SER A 82 -4.77 13.98 11.97
N LEU A 83 -3.46 13.69 12.01
CA LEU A 83 -2.48 14.51 12.71
C LEU A 83 -2.21 15.85 12.02
N VAL A 84 -2.38 15.89 10.68
CA VAL A 84 -2.16 17.09 9.86
C VAL A 84 -3.42 17.94 9.75
N LYS A 85 -4.61 17.34 9.81
CA LYS A 85 -5.92 18.01 9.70
C LYS A 85 -6.15 19.25 10.60
N PRO A 86 -5.68 19.32 11.87
CA PRO A 86 -5.87 20.51 12.70
C PRO A 86 -4.91 21.67 12.38
N LEU A 87 -3.95 21.48 11.47
CA LEU A 87 -3.05 22.55 11.00
C LEU A 87 -3.79 23.32 9.90
N ASN A 88 -4.42 24.45 10.26
CA ASN A 88 -5.21 25.33 9.39
C ASN A 88 -4.37 26.13 8.35
N GLY A 89 -3.29 25.54 7.82
CA GLY A 89 -2.49 26.08 6.71
C GLY A 89 -2.44 25.01 5.62
N GLY A 90 -2.82 25.36 4.39
CA GLY A 90 -3.01 24.42 3.29
C GLY A 90 -1.76 23.58 3.01
N ARG A 91 -1.78 22.32 3.45
CA ARG A 91 -0.71 21.34 3.18
C ARG A 91 -1.19 20.39 2.10
N TRP A 92 -0.61 20.54 0.91
CA TRP A 92 -0.90 19.71 -0.24
C TRP A 92 0.03 18.50 -0.21
N ILE A 93 -0.55 17.31 -0.07
CA ILE A 93 0.18 16.05 -0.24
C ILE A 93 0.21 15.78 -1.74
N HIS A 94 1.31 16.12 -2.42
CA HIS A 94 1.54 15.69 -3.80
C HIS A 94 2.42 14.45 -3.83
N GLU A 95 2.03 13.49 -4.67
CA GLU A 95 2.90 12.44 -5.15
C GLU A 95 3.83 13.07 -6.20
N THR A 96 5.14 13.06 -5.96
CA THR A 96 6.15 13.62 -6.87
C THR A 96 6.77 12.51 -7.72
N ASP A 97 6.80 12.71 -9.04
CA ASP A 97 7.54 11.89 -10.00
C ASP A 97 9.04 12.27 -10.04
N ASP A 98 9.65 12.55 -8.88
CA ASP A 98 11.09 12.78 -8.79
C ASP A 98 11.85 11.44 -8.84
N PHE A 99 12.64 11.27 -9.90
CA PHE A 99 13.45 10.08 -10.13
C PHE A 99 14.53 9.86 -9.04
N MET A 100 14.94 10.92 -8.34
CA MET A 100 15.97 10.86 -7.30
C MET A 100 15.37 10.64 -5.90
N HIS A 101 14.13 11.09 -5.66
CA HIS A 101 13.45 11.02 -4.36
C HIS A 101 11.96 10.73 -4.53
N PRO A 102 11.55 9.46 -4.77
CA PRO A 102 10.14 9.11 -4.91
C PRO A 102 9.50 9.06 -3.51
N LYS A 103 9.23 10.21 -2.91
CA LYS A 103 8.60 10.33 -1.59
C LYS A 103 7.73 11.57 -1.52
N LEU A 104 6.58 11.43 -0.87
CA LEU A 104 5.69 12.51 -0.45
C LEU A 104 6.51 13.66 0.15
N GLU A 105 6.56 14.80 -0.54
CA GLU A 105 7.19 16.01 -0.01
C GLU A 105 6.24 16.74 0.93
N PHE A 106 6.75 17.08 2.12
CA PHE A 106 6.03 17.91 3.09
C PHE A 106 6.51 19.35 2.94
N TRP A 107 5.78 20.17 2.18
CA TRP A 107 6.03 21.61 2.17
C TRP A 107 5.27 22.26 3.34
N ILE A 108 6.03 22.88 4.24
CA ILE A 108 5.52 23.77 5.30
C ILE A 108 5.82 25.19 4.81
N GLU A 109 4.79 26.02 4.58
CA GLU A 109 5.01 27.41 4.21
C GLU A 109 5.77 28.18 5.31
N ASP A 110 6.65 29.09 4.89
CA ASP A 110 7.59 29.86 5.73
C ASP A 110 6.93 30.64 6.89
N ASP A 111 5.64 30.96 6.78
CA ASP A 111 4.93 31.70 7.82
C ASP A 111 4.53 30.82 9.03
N GLU A 112 4.40 29.50 8.87
CA GLU A 112 4.26 28.57 10.01
C GLU A 112 5.59 28.33 10.73
N LEU A 113 6.72 28.35 10.00
CA LEU A 113 8.06 28.32 10.60
C LEU A 113 8.31 29.56 11.48
N LYS A 114 7.82 30.74 11.06
CA LYS A 114 7.83 31.95 11.90
C LYS A 114 6.98 31.75 13.17
N TYR A 115 5.81 31.14 13.07
CA TYR A 115 4.93 30.92 14.22
C TYR A 115 5.49 29.88 15.22
N ALA A 116 6.14 28.83 14.73
CA ALA A 116 6.83 27.85 15.56
C ALA A 116 8.05 28.45 16.29
N ARG A 117 8.83 29.29 15.60
CA ARG A 117 9.95 30.04 16.18
C ARG A 117 9.49 31.06 17.23
N LEU A 118 8.36 31.75 17.00
CA LEU A 118 7.77 32.69 17.96
C LEU A 118 7.21 32.00 19.22
N ASN A 119 6.76 30.75 19.12
CA ASN A 119 6.26 29.95 20.25
C ASN A 119 7.35 29.10 20.94
N GLY A 120 8.64 29.39 20.70
CA GLY A 120 9.76 28.78 21.41
C GLY A 120 9.96 27.28 21.15
N ARG A 121 9.36 26.72 20.09
CA ARG A 121 9.62 25.35 19.66
C ARG A 121 10.60 25.37 18.50
N SER A 122 11.89 25.26 18.82
CA SER A 122 12.92 24.91 17.86
C SER A 122 12.87 23.41 17.58
N TYR A 123 12.77 23.04 16.30
CA TYR A 123 13.15 21.71 15.84
C TYR A 123 14.55 21.88 15.25
N ASP A 124 15.56 21.40 15.99
CA ASP A 124 16.90 21.14 15.44
C ASP A 124 16.87 19.87 14.56
#